data_AF-F0W503-F1
#
_entry.id   AF-F0W503-F1
#
_cell.length_a   1.000
_cell.length_b   1.000
_cell.length_c   1.000
_cell.angle_alpha   90.00
_cell.angle_beta   90.00
_cell.angle_gamma   90.00
#
_symmetry.space_group_name_H-M   'P 1'
#
loop_
_entity.id
_entity.type
_entity.pdbx_description
1 polymer ?
#
loop_
_entity_poly.entity_id
_entity_poly.type
_entity_poly.pdbx_seq_one_letter_code
_entity_poly.pdbx_strand_id
1 'polypeptide(L)'
;MRMQSMVWTTEPGVIWNEGDCLGLRRDSTYWQIENCKDTTKFAAACQNVADARIWRITGPLSSSEQAEKACNQLGRGMIFSIPATAFEIVLLLEALKSSTNNQIQRVLLNAEALVL
;
A
#
# COMPACT_ATOMS: atom_id res chain seq x y z
N MET A 1 -19.52 18.05 9.40
CA MET A 1 -18.53 17.20 8.73
C MET A 1 -19.13 15.80 8.63
N ARG A 2 -19.47 15.31 7.44
CA ARG A 2 -20.02 13.95 7.26
C ARG A 2 -18.88 12.95 7.38
N MET A 3 -18.92 12.06 8.38
CA MET A 3 -18.07 10.87 8.39
C MET A 3 -18.50 9.98 7.22
N GLN A 4 -17.70 9.92 6.16
CA GLN A 4 -17.84 8.87 5.17
C GLN A 4 -17.30 7.59 5.79
N SER A 5 -18.16 6.60 6.04
CA SER A 5 -17.74 5.24 6.38
C SER A 5 -17.20 4.57 5.13
N MET A 6 -16.01 4.98 4.68
CA MET A 6 -15.33 4.27 3.60
C MET A 6 -14.64 3.05 4.21
N VAL A 7 -15.32 1.90 4.13
CA VAL A 7 -14.65 0.61 4.22
C VAL A 7 -13.92 0.45 2.91
N TRP A 8 -12.61 0.63 2.93
CA TRP A 8 -11.79 0.39 1.75
C TRP A 8 -11.58 -1.11 1.63
N THR A 9 -12.10 -1.65 0.54
CA THR A 9 -12.16 -3.07 0.24
C THR A 9 -11.83 -3.25 -1.24
N THR A 10 -11.76 -4.49 -1.71
CA THR A 10 -11.74 -4.79 -3.13
C THR A 10 -13.08 -4.39 -3.77
N GLU A 11 -13.11 -4.30 -5.10
CA GLU A 11 -14.38 -4.05 -5.80
C GLU A 11 -15.41 -5.15 -5.49
N PRO A 12 -16.72 -4.82 -5.41
CA PRO A 12 -17.75 -5.81 -5.15
C PRO A 12 -17.71 -6.96 -6.16
N GLY A 13 -17.70 -8.20 -5.67
CA GLY A 13 -17.64 -9.40 -6.51
C GLY A 13 -16.23 -9.83 -6.92
N VAL A 14 -15.19 -9.07 -6.53
CA VAL A 14 -13.79 -9.45 -6.74
C VAL A 14 -13.31 -10.33 -5.58
N ILE A 15 -12.79 -11.51 -5.92
CA ILE A 15 -12.26 -12.50 -4.98
C ILE A 15 -10.73 -12.34 -4.91
N TRP A 16 -10.20 -12.14 -3.71
CA TRP A 16 -8.76 -12.14 -3.44
C TRP A 16 -8.28 -13.58 -3.18
N ASN A 17 -7.41 -14.10 -4.04
CA ASN A 17 -6.91 -15.47 -3.96
C ASN A 17 -5.51 -15.54 -3.33
N GLU A 18 -5.13 -16.73 -2.90
CA GLU A 18 -3.77 -17.01 -2.42
C GLU A 18 -2.74 -16.76 -3.53
N GLY A 19 -1.70 -15.98 -3.22
CA GLY A 19 -0.65 -15.59 -4.17
C GLY A 19 -0.91 -14.28 -4.91
N ASP A 20 -2.08 -13.68 -4.75
CA ASP A 20 -2.37 -12.33 -5.23
C ASP A 20 -1.89 -11.27 -4.23
N CYS A 21 -1.33 -10.18 -4.74
CA CYS A 21 -0.94 -9.03 -3.95
C CYS A 21 -2.09 -8.03 -3.87
N LEU A 22 -2.12 -7.24 -2.80
CA LEU A 22 -2.99 -6.08 -2.73
C LEU A 22 -2.20 -4.80 -2.96
N GLY A 23 -2.84 -3.87 -3.66
CA GLY A 23 -2.25 -2.56 -3.92
C GLY A 23 -3.27 -1.43 -3.92
N LEU A 24 -2.73 -0.21 -3.92
CA LEU A 24 -3.46 1.02 -4.16
C LEU A 24 -2.93 1.69 -5.43
N ARG A 25 -3.87 2.13 -6.27
CA ARG A 25 -3.57 2.98 -7.42
C ARG A 25 -3.97 4.42 -7.12
N ARG A 26 -3.23 5.37 -7.70
CA ARG A 26 -3.37 6.82 -7.42
C ARG A 26 -4.79 7.35 -7.67
N ASP A 27 -5.51 6.72 -8.58
CA ASP A 27 -6.83 7.06 -9.09
C ASP A 27 -7.95 6.10 -8.68
N SER A 28 -7.64 5.06 -7.88
CA SER A 28 -8.64 4.07 -7.48
C SER A 28 -9.32 4.41 -6.15
N THR A 29 -10.59 4.01 -6.05
CA THR A 29 -11.42 4.09 -4.84
C THR A 29 -11.45 2.75 -4.06
N TYR A 30 -10.82 1.71 -4.61
CA TYR A 30 -10.79 0.36 -4.04
C TYR A 30 -9.36 -0.18 -4.00
N TRP A 31 -9.11 -1.12 -3.09
CA TRP A 31 -7.90 -1.94 -3.18
C TRP A 31 -7.92 -2.72 -4.48
N GLN A 32 -6.75 -2.80 -5.11
CA GLN A 32 -6.54 -3.48 -6.37
C GLN A 32 -5.88 -4.81 -6.11
N ILE A 33 -6.42 -5.86 -6.73
CA ILE A 33 -5.71 -7.12 -6.84
C ILE A 33 -4.59 -6.93 -7.86
N GLU A 34 -3.36 -7.13 -7.42
CA GLU A 34 -2.16 -6.98 -8.21
C GLU A 34 -1.46 -8.34 -8.32
N ASN A 35 -0.88 -8.62 -9.49
CA ASN A 35 -0.06 -9.82 -9.65
C ASN A 35 1.30 -9.59 -8.99
N CYS A 36 1.59 -10.29 -7.89
CA CYS A 36 2.87 -10.17 -7.17
C CYS A 36 4.10 -10.47 -8.04
N LYS A 37 3.95 -11.29 -9.07
CA LYS A 37 5.01 -11.71 -9.99
C LYS A 37 5.16 -10.78 -11.19
N ASP A 38 4.31 -9.77 -11.31
CA ASP A 38 4.45 -8.75 -12.34
C ASP A 38 5.74 -7.96 -12.11
N THR A 39 6.62 -7.99 -13.11
CA THR A 39 7.93 -7.31 -13.11
C THR A 39 7.81 -5.81 -13.38
N THR A 40 6.61 -5.31 -13.67
CA THR A 40 6.40 -3.87 -13.83
C THR A 40 6.68 -3.18 -12.49
N LYS A 41 7.37 -2.04 -12.55
CA LYS A 41 7.85 -1.31 -11.38
C LYS A 41 6.68 -0.87 -10.48
N PHE A 42 6.62 -1.35 -9.25
CA PHE A 42 5.70 -0.87 -8.21
C PHE A 42 6.47 -0.20 -7.07
N ALA A 43 5.75 0.38 -6.13
CA ALA A 43 6.32 0.85 -4.87
C ALA A 43 5.71 0.10 -3.68
N ALA A 44 6.30 0.24 -2.51
CA ALA A 44 5.78 -0.30 -1.26
C ALA A 44 5.23 0.82 -0.36
N ALA A 45 4.12 0.53 0.31
CA ALA A 45 3.58 1.37 1.39
C ALA A 45 4.31 1.08 2.71
N CYS A 46 5.00 2.10 3.22
CA CYS A 46 5.74 1.99 4.47
C CYS A 46 5.10 2.84 5.56
N GLN A 47 4.82 2.24 6.72
CA GLN A 47 4.26 2.91 7.89
C GLN A 47 5.30 2.99 9.01
N ASN A 48 5.28 4.06 9.80
CA ASN A 48 6.04 4.12 11.03
C ASN A 48 5.34 3.36 12.17
N VAL A 49 5.98 2.38 12.78
CA VAL A 49 5.42 1.58 13.88
C VAL A 49 5.12 2.38 15.15
N ALA A 50 5.81 3.50 15.36
CA ALA A 50 5.60 4.36 16.53
C ALA A 50 4.52 5.43 16.29
N ASP A 51 4.18 5.72 15.02
CA ASP A 51 3.14 6.68 14.65
C ASP A 51 2.46 6.26 13.34
N ALA A 52 1.27 5.66 13.47
CA ALA A 52 0.47 5.17 12.36
C ALA A 52 0.05 6.26 11.34
N ARG A 53 0.26 7.54 11.66
CA ARG A 53 -0.02 8.68 10.77
C ARG A 53 1.10 8.91 9.76
N ILE A 54 2.27 8.34 9.98
CA ILE A 54 3.43 8.56 9.11
C ILE A 54 3.49 7.45 8.08
N TRP A 55 3.11 7.80 6.85
CA TRP A 55 3.22 6.94 5.67
C TRP A 55 4.28 7.48 4.70
N ARG A 56 5.04 6.58 4.10
CA ARG A 56 6.02 6.88 3.05
C ARG A 56 5.94 5.84 1.95
N ILE A 57 6.26 6.27 0.74
CA ILE A 57 6.32 5.40 -0.44
C ILE A 57 7.78 5.19 -0.81
N THR A 58 8.17 3.93 -1.03
CA THR A 58 9.52 3.58 -1.51
C THR A 58 9.44 2.69 -2.75
N GLY A 59 10.33 2.94 -3.71
CA GLY A 59 10.35 2.26 -4.99
C GLY A 59 11.03 3.10 -6.07
N PRO A 60 11.10 2.61 -7.32
CA PRO A 60 10.45 1.39 -7.81
C PRO A 60 11.12 0.09 -7.32
N LEU A 61 10.33 -0.97 -7.17
CA LEU A 61 10.72 -2.32 -6.77
C LEU A 61 10.42 -3.31 -7.91
N SER A 62 11.16 -4.43 -7.93
CA SER A 62 10.99 -5.50 -8.92
C SER A 62 10.39 -6.80 -8.36
N SER A 63 10.23 -6.92 -7.05
CA SER A 63 9.62 -8.08 -6.38
C SER A 63 9.04 -7.67 -5.02
N SER A 64 7.90 -8.25 -4.63
CA SER A 64 7.19 -7.91 -3.39
C SER A 64 8.05 -8.27 -2.18
N GLU A 65 8.90 -9.27 -2.32
CA GLU A 65 9.92 -9.68 -1.34
C GLU A 65 10.91 -8.55 -0.99
N GLN A 66 11.08 -7.55 -1.87
CA GLN A 66 11.96 -6.40 -1.61
C GLN A 66 11.27 -5.32 -0.78
N ALA A 67 9.94 -5.34 -0.64
CA ALA A 67 9.15 -4.28 -0.03
C ALA A 67 9.54 -4.04 1.44
N GLU A 68 9.65 -5.11 2.24
CA GLU A 68 10.01 -5.00 3.65
C GLU A 68 11.41 -4.40 3.82
N LYS A 69 12.39 -4.91 3.07
CA LYS A 69 13.76 -4.38 3.09
C LYS A 69 13.81 -2.91 2.66
N ALA A 70 13.06 -2.54 1.62
CA ALA A 70 13.01 -1.17 1.13
C ALA A 70 12.38 -0.21 2.16
N CYS A 71 11.35 -0.65 2.89
CA CYS A 71 10.76 0.15 3.96
C CYS A 71 11.73 0.34 5.12
N ASN A 72 12.42 -0.72 5.55
CA ASN A 72 13.42 -0.66 6.63
C ASN A 72 14.58 0.32 6.32
N GLN A 73 14.90 0.53 5.04
CA GLN A 73 15.93 1.48 4.60
C GLN A 73 15.50 2.96 4.71
N LEU A 74 14.20 3.27 4.81
CA LEU A 74 13.71 4.65 4.94
C LEU A 74 14.00 5.26 6.31
N GLY A 75 14.32 4.44 7.30
CA GLY A 75 14.64 4.87 8.66
C GLY A 75 14.11 3.91 9.72
N ARG A 76 14.50 4.16 10.96
CA ARG A 76 14.11 3.34 12.11
C ARG A 76 12.59 3.32 12.28
N GLY A 77 12.02 2.12 12.35
CA GLY A 77 10.60 1.91 12.60
C GLY A 77 9.70 2.01 11.36
N MET A 78 10.27 2.16 10.16
CA MET A 78 9.49 2.08 8.92
C MET A 78 9.32 0.63 8.48
N ILE A 79 8.08 0.14 8.46
CA ILE A 79 7.75 -1.25 8.07
C ILE A 79 6.85 -1.29 6.85
N PHE A 80 6.91 -2.38 6.09
CA PHE A 80 5.95 -2.64 5.02
C PHE A 80 4.59 -3.01 5.62
N SER A 81 3.56 -2.22 5.32
CA SER A 81 2.29 -2.28 6.04
C SER A 81 1.08 -2.14 5.13
N ILE A 82 -0.08 -2.43 5.70
CA ILE A 82 -1.42 -2.22 5.12
C ILE A 82 -2.20 -1.29 6.06
N PRO A 83 -2.88 -0.26 5.54
CA PRO A 83 -3.58 0.68 6.41
C PRO A 83 -4.77 0.02 7.10
N ALA A 84 -4.84 0.14 8.42
CA ALA A 84 -5.86 -0.52 9.24
C ALA A 84 -7.18 0.26 9.32
N THR A 85 -7.15 1.55 8.98
CA THR A 85 -8.30 2.46 9.12
C THR A 85 -8.51 3.31 7.86
N ALA A 86 -9.75 3.78 7.66
CA ALA A 86 -10.07 4.72 6.59
C ALA A 86 -9.22 6.00 6.67
N PHE A 87 -8.84 6.43 7.88
CA PHE A 87 -7.96 7.57 8.09
C PHE A 87 -6.54 7.32 7.58
N GLU A 88 -5.94 6.17 7.92
CA GLU A 88 -4.62 5.79 7.40
C GLU A 88 -4.59 5.67 5.88
N ILE A 89 -5.70 5.25 5.26
CA ILE A 89 -5.79 5.18 3.80
C ILE A 89 -5.71 6.56 3.17
N VAL A 90 -6.38 7.55 3.75
CA VAL A 90 -6.26 8.94 3.28
C VAL A 90 -4.82 9.41 3.34
N LEU A 91 -4.12 9.14 4.46
CA LEU A 91 -2.71 9.51 4.62
C LEU A 91 -1.80 8.78 3.62
N LEU A 92 -2.06 7.51 3.34
CA LEU A 92 -1.32 6.74 2.34
C LEU A 92 -1.56 7.28 0.92
N LEU A 93 -2.80 7.66 0.59
CA LEU A 93 -3.12 8.29 -0.69
C LEU A 93 -2.46 9.67 -0.83
N GLU A 94 -2.39 10.46 0.24
CA GLU A 94 -1.65 11.71 0.28
C GLU A 94 -0.14 11.48 0.06
N ALA A 95 0.44 10.48 0.74
CA ALA A 95 1.82 10.07 0.55
C ALA A 95 2.08 9.63 -0.91
N LEU A 96 1.20 8.80 -1.48
CA LEU A 96 1.29 8.38 -2.88
C LEU A 96 1.17 9.56 -3.84
N LYS A 97 0.26 10.49 -3.60
CA LYS A 97 0.07 11.69 -4.45
C LYS A 97 1.27 12.64 -4.37
N SER A 98 1.85 12.79 -3.19
CA SER A 98 3.02 13.65 -2.92
C SER A 98 4.35 13.05 -3.39
N SER A 99 4.40 11.75 -3.66
CA SER A 99 5.59 11.09 -4.22
C SER A 99 5.98 11.74 -5.55
N THR A 100 7.24 12.19 -5.63
CA THR A 100 7.82 12.86 -6.80
C THR A 100 8.02 11.94 -8.00
N ASN A 101 7.93 10.63 -7.78
CA ASN A 101 8.09 9.65 -8.83
C ASN A 101 6.74 9.36 -9.49
N ASN A 102 6.42 10.16 -10.50
CA ASN A 102 5.20 10.02 -11.31
C ASN A 102 5.10 8.70 -12.08
N GLN A 103 6.17 7.88 -12.12
CA GLN A 103 6.14 6.54 -12.68
C GLN A 103 5.54 5.51 -11.72
N ILE A 104 5.43 5.84 -10.42
CA ILE A 104 4.77 4.99 -9.43
C ILE A 104 3.26 5.21 -9.52
N GLN A 105 2.60 4.39 -10.33
CA GLN A 105 1.14 4.38 -10.45
C GLN A 105 0.46 3.46 -9.42
N ARG A 106 1.21 2.49 -8.90
CA ARG A 106 0.73 1.46 -7.97
C ARG A 106 1.67 1.29 -6.78
N VAL A 107 1.07 1.11 -5.62
CA VAL A 107 1.72 0.84 -4.34
C VAL A 107 1.21 -0.49 -3.82
N LEU A 108 2.10 -1.41 -3.50
CA LEU A 108 1.76 -2.66 -2.82
C LEU A 108 1.52 -2.41 -1.33
N LEU A 109 0.65 -3.24 -0.76
CA LEU A 109 0.29 -3.29 0.65
C LEU A 109 0.71 -4.64 1.24
N ASN A 110 1.06 -4.65 2.52
CA ASN A 110 1.37 -5.90 3.21
C ASN A 110 0.09 -6.65 3.59
N ALA A 111 -0.43 -7.44 2.65
CA ALA A 111 -1.65 -8.20 2.84
C ALA A 111 -1.46 -9.50 3.65
N GLU A 112 -0.21 -9.98 3.82
CA GLU A 112 0.08 -11.13 4.69
C GLU A 112 -0.33 -10.85 6.14
N ALA A 113 -0.33 -9.58 6.56
CA ALA A 113 -0.84 -9.15 7.85
C ALA A 113 -2.36 -9.35 8.04
N LEU A 114 -3.12 -9.64 6.97
CA LEU A 114 -4.57 -9.91 7.02
C LEU A 114 -4.91 -11.40 7.00
N VAL A 115 -3.97 -12.27 6.67
CA VAL A 115 -4.18 -13.73 6.69
C VAL A 115 -3.95 -14.20 8.13
N LEU A 116 -5.06 -14.45 8.85
CA LEU A 116 -5.07 -15.09 10.17
C LEU A 116 -4.78 -16.58 10.08
#